data_AF-A0A550BZ30-F1
#
_entry.id   AF-A0A550BZ30-F1
#
_cell.length_a   1.000
_cell.length_b   1.000
_cell.length_c   1.000
_cell.angle_alpha   90.00
_cell.angle_beta   90.00
_cell.angle_gamma   90.00
#
_symmetry.space_group_name_H-M   'P 1'
#
loop_
_entity.id
_entity.type
_entity.pdbx_description
1 polymer ?
#
loop_
_entity_poly.entity_id
_entity_poly.type
_entity_poly.pdbx_seq_one_letter_code
_entity_poly.pdbx_strand_id
1 'polypeptide(L)'
;MQATFLGNLKSFSHLWVDNRRHGAATATRGFSARFAYVDDRIPSQIDYLFEAQQCIPGVTGRVLRHSFALVSRFLSDQNVASLSLPWDLWATDLGVRTWRATALAPMEVVSVERLTGHFVLAPMTVTGLDLWITIAYDCEAPENDSMVDDM
;
A
#
# COMPACT_ATOMS: atom_id res chain seq x y z
N MET A 1 12.06 -14.67 -24.96
CA MET A 1 13.38 -14.94 -24.36
C MET A 1 13.22 -14.75 -22.86
N GLN A 2 13.25 -15.83 -22.08
CA GLN A 2 13.02 -15.77 -20.63
C GLN A 2 14.39 -15.60 -19.96
N ALA A 3 14.60 -14.47 -19.28
CA ALA A 3 15.81 -14.26 -18.49
C ALA A 3 15.65 -14.98 -17.14
N THR A 4 16.58 -15.86 -16.80
CA THR A 4 16.59 -16.58 -15.52
C THR A 4 17.40 -15.77 -14.51
N PHE A 5 16.78 -15.43 -13.38
CA PHE A 5 17.50 -14.82 -12.27
C PHE A 5 18.41 -15.86 -11.60
N LEU A 6 19.73 -15.60 -11.63
CA LEU A 6 20.76 -16.40 -10.96
C LEU A 6 21.10 -15.75 -9.62
N GLY A 7 20.24 -15.96 -8.63
CA GLY A 7 20.41 -15.47 -7.27
C GLY A 7 19.45 -16.14 -6.30
N ASN A 8 19.51 -15.73 -5.03
CA ASN A 8 18.59 -16.23 -4.00
C ASN A 8 17.42 -15.27 -3.83
N LEU A 9 16.22 -15.81 -3.72
CA LEU A 9 15.01 -15.05 -3.43
C LEU A 9 14.44 -15.51 -2.09
N LYS A 10 14.24 -14.58 -1.16
CA LYS A 10 13.60 -14.86 0.12
C LYS A 10 12.27 -14.13 0.21
N SER A 11 11.20 -14.85 0.52
CA SER A 11 9.89 -14.25 0.80
C SER A 11 9.77 -13.85 2.27
N PHE A 12 9.03 -12.78 2.52
CA PHE A 12 8.76 -12.27 3.87
C PHE A 12 7.27 -12.17 4.12
N SER A 13 6.86 -12.46 5.35
CA SER A 13 5.49 -12.15 5.77
C SER A 13 5.28 -10.66 6.00
N HIS A 14 6.33 -9.96 6.42
CA HIS A 14 6.34 -8.52 6.64
C HIS A 14 7.77 -7.99 6.60
N LEU A 15 7.90 -6.69 6.33
CA LEU A 15 9.14 -5.92 6.39
C LEU A 15 8.88 -4.62 7.15
N TRP A 16 9.93 -4.02 7.70
CA TRP A 16 9.89 -2.69 8.29
C TRP A 16 10.55 -1.70 7.34
N VAL A 17 9.84 -0.63 6.99
CA VAL A 17 10.31 0.47 6.13
C VAL A 17 9.92 1.76 6.84
N ASP A 18 10.85 2.68 7.04
CA ASP A 18 10.61 3.96 7.74
C ASP A 18 9.83 3.83 9.05
N ASN A 19 10.27 2.86 9.89
CA ASN A 19 9.67 2.52 11.17
C ASN A 19 8.19 2.08 11.10
N ARG A 20 7.72 1.69 9.91
CA ARG A 20 6.38 1.15 9.67
C ARG A 20 6.46 -0.29 9.20
N ARG A 21 5.58 -1.13 9.72
CA ARG A 21 5.48 -2.54 9.33
C ARG A 21 4.58 -2.66 8.12
N HIS A 22 5.12 -3.13 7.00
CA HIS A 22 4.36 -3.51 5.81
C HIS A 22 4.28 -5.02 5.70
N GLY A 23 3.09 -5.56 5.42
CA GLY A 23 2.82 -6.99 5.41
C GLY A 23 2.39 -7.50 4.04
N ALA A 24 2.64 -8.79 3.77
CA ALA A 24 2.15 -9.45 2.57
C ALA A 24 0.73 -10.01 2.80
N ALA A 25 -0.19 -9.75 1.88
CA ALA A 25 -1.56 -10.26 1.90
C ALA A 25 -1.61 -11.79 1.89
N THR A 26 -0.65 -12.42 1.24
CA THR A 26 -0.56 -13.88 1.12
C THR A 26 0.02 -14.57 2.35
N ALA A 27 0.48 -13.81 3.35
CA ALA A 27 1.04 -14.35 4.58
C ALA A 27 0.14 -14.06 5.79
N THR A 28 -0.17 -15.09 6.59
CA THR A 28 -1.00 -14.94 7.81
C THR A 28 -0.46 -13.87 8.76
N ARG A 29 0.87 -13.80 8.94
CA ARG A 29 1.53 -12.80 9.78
C ARG A 29 1.67 -11.41 9.13
N GLY A 30 1.45 -11.30 7.83
CA GLY A 30 1.48 -10.04 7.08
C GLY A 30 0.10 -9.41 6.88
N PHE A 31 -0.95 -10.22 6.97
CA PHE A 31 -2.29 -9.88 6.50
C PHE A 31 -2.85 -8.57 7.06
N SER A 32 -2.61 -8.26 8.34
CA SER A 32 -3.14 -7.04 8.97
C SER A 32 -2.48 -5.74 8.51
N ALA A 33 -1.30 -5.81 7.88
CA ALA A 33 -0.53 -4.66 7.43
C ALA A 33 -0.35 -4.64 5.90
N ARG A 34 -1.29 -5.24 5.17
CA ARG A 34 -1.18 -5.46 3.72
C ARG A 34 -1.57 -4.27 2.85
N PHE A 35 -2.11 -3.21 3.44
CA PHE A 35 -2.61 -2.05 2.72
C PHE A 35 -1.71 -0.85 2.99
N ALA A 36 -1.12 -0.33 1.93
CA ALA A 36 -0.20 0.80 1.99
C ALA A 36 -0.36 1.65 0.74
N TYR A 37 0.12 2.88 0.82
CA TYR A 37 0.21 3.73 -0.33
C TYR A 37 1.52 3.49 -1.09
N VAL A 38 1.51 3.75 -2.39
CA VAL A 38 2.67 3.72 -3.27
C VAL A 38 2.76 5.06 -4.00
N ASP A 39 3.96 5.64 -4.08
CA ASP A 39 4.23 6.93 -4.75
C ASP A 39 3.35 8.07 -4.22
N ASP A 40 2.61 8.75 -5.11
CA ASP A 40 1.68 9.86 -4.87
C ASP A 40 0.41 9.43 -4.13
N ARG A 41 0.59 8.68 -3.04
CA ARG A 41 -0.47 8.15 -2.18
C ARG A 41 -1.48 7.27 -2.92
N ILE A 42 -1.03 6.44 -3.85
CA ILE A 42 -1.93 5.53 -4.59
C ILE A 42 -2.19 4.28 -3.74
N PRO A 43 -3.45 4.03 -3.32
CA PRO A 43 -3.74 2.92 -2.43
C PRO A 43 -3.52 1.59 -3.14
N SER A 44 -2.81 0.71 -2.46
CA SER A 44 -2.35 -0.55 -3.02
C SER A 44 -2.45 -1.66 -1.97
N GLN A 45 -2.71 -2.88 -2.45
CA GLN A 45 -2.51 -4.08 -1.66
C GLN A 45 -1.09 -4.61 -1.93
N ILE A 46 -0.37 -4.95 -0.87
CA ILE A 46 0.91 -5.65 -0.94
C ILE A 46 0.61 -7.15 -0.99
N ASP A 47 0.81 -7.78 -2.13
CA ASP A 47 0.52 -9.20 -2.30
C ASP A 47 1.67 -10.07 -1.80
N TYR A 48 2.90 -9.66 -2.13
CA TYR A 48 4.13 -10.35 -1.78
C TYR A 48 5.25 -9.38 -1.41
N LEU A 49 6.14 -9.84 -0.52
CA LEU A 49 7.36 -9.14 -0.14
C LEU A 49 8.55 -10.06 -0.34
N PHE A 50 9.59 -9.55 -1.00
CA PHE A 50 10.79 -10.32 -1.31
C PHE A 50 12.08 -9.54 -1.01
N GLU A 51 13.15 -10.28 -0.73
CA GLU A 51 14.53 -9.82 -0.85
C GLU A 51 15.24 -10.71 -1.87
N ALA A 52 15.71 -10.09 -2.96
CA ALA A 52 16.64 -10.73 -3.89
C ALA A 52 18.07 -10.50 -3.41
N GLN A 53 18.87 -11.57 -3.47
CA GLN A 53 20.29 -11.54 -3.19
C GLN A 53 21.06 -12.06 -4.41
N GLN A 54 22.01 -11.26 -4.88
CA GLN A 54 22.85 -11.62 -6.02
C GLN A 54 24.33 -11.45 -5.69
N CYS A 55 25.11 -12.51 -5.88
CA CYS A 55 26.56 -12.42 -5.83
C CYS A 55 27.06 -11.70 -7.08
N ILE A 56 27.99 -10.76 -6.92
CA ILE A 56 28.62 -10.09 -8.06
C ILE A 56 29.68 -11.03 -8.65
N PRO A 57 29.57 -11.44 -9.93
CA PRO A 57 30.58 -12.27 -10.56
C PRO A 57 31.96 -11.61 -10.50
N GLY A 58 32.98 -12.36 -10.07
CA GLY A 58 34.36 -11.87 -9.98
C GLY A 58 34.69 -11.03 -8.73
N VAL A 59 33.73 -10.78 -7.83
CA VAL A 59 33.98 -10.08 -6.56
C VAL A 59 33.60 -10.97 -5.38
N THR A 60 34.58 -11.68 -4.83
CA THR A 60 34.38 -12.57 -3.68
C THR A 60 33.86 -11.77 -2.47
N GLY A 61 32.75 -12.24 -1.89
CA GLY A 61 32.18 -11.67 -0.66
C GLY A 61 31.24 -10.47 -0.84
N ARG A 62 31.03 -9.95 -2.06
CA ARG A 62 30.08 -8.85 -2.31
C ARG A 62 28.74 -9.37 -2.81
N VAL A 63 27.70 -9.22 -1.98
CA VAL A 63 26.31 -9.60 -2.28
C VAL A 63 25.46 -8.34 -2.40
N LEU A 64 24.79 -8.16 -3.53
CA LEU A 64 23.75 -7.14 -3.71
C LEU A 64 22.45 -7.65 -3.09
N ARG A 65 21.79 -6.80 -2.31
CA ARG A 65 20.48 -7.07 -1.71
C ARG A 65 19.49 -6.03 -2.18
N HIS A 66 18.36 -6.50 -2.68
CA HIS A 66 17.27 -5.61 -3.09
C HIS A 66 15.96 -6.15 -2.55
N SER A 67 15.30 -5.34 -1.73
CA SER A 67 13.96 -5.62 -1.22
C SER A 67 12.93 -4.98 -2.15
N PHE A 68 11.93 -5.75 -2.53
CA PHE A 68 10.84 -5.28 -3.39
C PHE A 68 9.52 -5.92 -2.99
N ALA A 69 8.43 -5.23 -3.32
CA ALA A 69 7.08 -5.69 -3.13
C ALA A 69 6.45 -5.99 -4.50
N LEU A 70 5.58 -7.00 -4.52
CA LEU A 70 4.59 -7.13 -5.57
C LEU A 70 3.29 -6.54 -5.05
N VAL A 71 2.77 -5.54 -5.75
CA VAL A 71 1.60 -4.78 -5.33
C VAL A 71 0.54 -4.78 -6.40
N SER A 72 -0.73 -4.78 -5.98
CA SER A 72 -1.88 -4.56 -6.84
C SER A 72 -2.55 -3.24 -6.44
N ARG A 73 -2.51 -2.25 -7.34
CA ARG A 73 -3.09 -0.92 -7.10
C ARG A 73 -4.62 -0.97 -7.15
N PHE A 74 -5.28 -0.12 -6.39
CA PHE A 74 -6.73 0.01 -6.47
C PHE A 74 -7.10 0.77 -7.75
N LEU A 75 -8.08 0.25 -8.50
CA LEU A 75 -8.56 0.91 -9.72
C LEU A 75 -9.66 1.92 -9.38
N SER A 76 -9.45 3.16 -9.78
CA SER A 76 -10.49 4.19 -9.79
C SER A 76 -11.50 3.88 -10.87
N ASP A 77 -12.78 3.78 -10.51
CA ASP A 77 -13.88 3.56 -11.46
C ASP A 77 -14.72 4.84 -11.60
N GLN A 78 -14.92 5.29 -12.84
CA GLN A 78 -15.72 6.48 -13.11
C GLN A 78 -17.18 6.34 -12.63
N ASN A 79 -17.72 5.13 -12.58
CA ASN A 79 -19.07 4.87 -12.06
C ASN A 79 -19.14 4.99 -10.53
N VAL A 80 -18.02 4.83 -9.83
CA VAL A 80 -17.97 5.07 -8.38
C VAL A 80 -17.83 6.57 -8.14
N ALA A 81 -17.07 7.28 -8.96
CA ALA A 81 -16.92 8.73 -8.89
C ALA A 81 -18.23 9.51 -9.13
N SER A 82 -19.23 8.90 -9.78
CA SER A 82 -20.55 9.52 -9.99
C SER A 82 -21.53 9.27 -8.84
N LEU A 83 -21.20 8.41 -7.88
CA LEU A 83 -21.99 8.21 -6.66
C LEU A 83 -21.68 9.37 -5.71
N SER A 84 -22.66 10.24 -5.47
CA SER A 84 -22.55 11.27 -4.43
C SER A 84 -22.69 10.60 -3.06
N LEU A 85 -21.57 10.30 -2.42
CA LEU A 85 -21.51 9.64 -1.12
C LEU A 85 -21.37 10.67 0.01
N PRO A 86 -21.90 10.40 1.21
CA PRO A 86 -21.92 11.41 2.29
C PRO A 86 -20.54 11.89 2.73
N TRP A 87 -19.51 11.04 2.60
CA TRP A 87 -18.13 11.37 2.96
C TRP A 87 -17.36 12.09 1.85
N ASP A 88 -17.93 12.29 0.67
CA ASP A 88 -17.26 13.05 -0.41
C ASP A 88 -16.98 14.49 0.04
N LEU A 89 -17.84 15.05 0.90
CA LEU A 89 -17.68 16.36 1.52
C LEU A 89 -16.45 16.44 2.43
N TRP A 90 -16.00 15.31 2.98
CA TRP A 90 -14.92 15.22 3.96
C TRP A 90 -13.75 14.37 3.44
N ALA A 91 -13.75 14.02 2.16
CA ALA A 91 -12.78 13.10 1.58
C ALA A 91 -11.34 13.62 1.70
N THR A 92 -11.18 14.94 1.54
CA THR A 92 -9.89 15.63 1.70
C THR A 92 -9.43 15.64 3.15
N ASP A 93 -10.33 15.93 4.09
CA ASP A 93 -9.97 16.13 5.50
C ASP A 93 -9.76 14.82 6.25
N LEU A 94 -10.56 13.80 5.94
CA LEU A 94 -10.52 12.49 6.60
C LEU A 94 -9.68 11.46 5.83
N GLY A 95 -9.16 11.82 4.65
CA GLY A 95 -8.46 10.89 3.76
C GLY A 95 -9.32 9.69 3.34
N VAL A 96 -10.63 9.89 3.25
CA VAL A 96 -11.61 8.85 2.91
C VAL A 96 -11.81 8.83 1.40
N ARG A 97 -11.67 7.67 0.77
CA ARG A 97 -11.91 7.49 -0.67
C ARG A 97 -12.67 6.20 -0.94
N THR A 98 -13.41 6.17 -2.04
CA THR A 98 -14.22 5.01 -2.44
C THR A 98 -13.71 4.39 -3.74
N TRP A 99 -13.77 3.07 -3.79
CA TRP A 99 -13.29 2.23 -4.87
C TRP A 99 -14.34 1.18 -5.20
N ARG A 100 -14.34 0.68 -6.43
CA ARG A 100 -15.15 -0.49 -6.78
C ARG A 100 -14.54 -1.72 -6.10
N ALA A 101 -15.36 -2.51 -5.42
CA ALA A 101 -14.86 -3.74 -4.81
C ALA A 101 -14.30 -4.69 -5.87
N THR A 102 -13.28 -5.47 -5.50
CA THR A 102 -12.63 -6.51 -6.34
C THR A 102 -11.88 -6.01 -7.58
N ALA A 103 -11.85 -4.71 -7.83
CA ALA A 103 -11.14 -4.11 -8.96
C ALA A 103 -9.73 -3.67 -8.53
N LEU A 104 -8.78 -4.61 -8.60
CA LEU A 104 -7.36 -4.32 -8.46
C LEU A 104 -6.68 -4.34 -9.84
N ALA A 105 -5.69 -3.47 -10.01
CA ALA A 105 -4.84 -3.43 -11.18
C ALA A 105 -3.98 -4.70 -11.26
N PRO A 106 -3.47 -5.05 -12.45
CA PRO A 106 -2.44 -6.07 -12.57
C PRO A 106 -1.28 -5.79 -11.62
N MET A 107 -0.73 -6.88 -11.07
CA MET A 107 0.38 -6.83 -10.13
C MET A 107 1.61 -6.18 -10.78
N GLU A 108 2.26 -5.27 -10.04
CA GLU A 108 3.50 -4.64 -10.44
C GLU A 108 4.59 -4.78 -9.38
N VAL A 109 5.84 -4.62 -9.81
CA VAL A 109 7.01 -4.65 -8.92
C VAL A 109 7.35 -3.23 -8.48
N VAL A 110 7.46 -3.02 -7.16
CA VAL A 110 7.89 -1.73 -6.60
C VAL A 110 9.00 -1.92 -5.57
N SER A 111 9.91 -0.95 -5.45
CA SER A 111 10.84 -0.91 -4.32
C SER A 111 10.05 -0.80 -3.02
N VAL A 112 10.48 -1.49 -1.97
CA VAL A 112 9.83 -1.38 -0.65
C VAL A 112 9.93 0.05 -0.09
N GLU A 113 10.93 0.81 -0.49
CA GLU A 113 11.13 2.23 -0.10
C GLU A 113 10.05 3.16 -0.68
N ARG A 114 9.30 2.71 -1.70
CA ARG A 114 8.17 3.46 -2.27
C ARG A 114 6.86 3.24 -1.50
N LEU A 115 6.86 2.33 -0.54
CA LEU A 115 5.70 2.08 0.33
C LEU A 115 5.61 3.18 1.38
N THR A 116 4.46 3.84 1.46
CA THR A 116 4.23 4.93 2.40
C THR A 116 2.88 4.75 3.09
N GLY A 117 2.80 5.19 4.36
CA GLY A 117 1.56 5.20 5.13
C GLY A 117 0.85 3.84 5.22
N HIS A 118 -0.33 3.86 5.81
CA HIS A 118 -1.27 2.75 5.82
C HIS A 118 -2.67 3.31 5.65
N PHE A 119 -3.60 2.46 5.25
CA PHE A 119 -5.02 2.78 5.28
C PHE A 119 -5.82 1.57 5.73
N VAL A 120 -6.99 1.84 6.30
CA VAL A 120 -7.98 0.82 6.61
C VAL A 120 -8.88 0.64 5.40
N LEU A 121 -9.10 -0.62 5.01
CA LEU A 121 -10.06 -0.99 3.99
C LEU A 121 -11.34 -1.49 4.66
N ALA A 122 -12.46 -0.81 4.40
CA ALA A 122 -13.78 -1.22 4.84
C ALA A 122 -14.64 -1.61 3.62
N PRO A 123 -15.05 -2.88 3.48
CA PRO A 123 -16.01 -3.27 2.46
C PRO A 123 -17.42 -2.80 2.84
N MET A 124 -18.19 -2.38 1.85
CA MET A 124 -19.60 -2.02 2.04
C MET A 124 -20.41 -2.32 0.77
N THR A 125 -21.73 -2.32 0.91
CA THR A 125 -22.65 -2.43 -0.23
C THR A 125 -23.61 -1.23 -0.21
N VAL A 126 -23.67 -0.48 -1.31
CA VAL A 126 -24.58 0.67 -1.48
C VAL A 126 -25.44 0.43 -2.70
N THR A 127 -26.76 0.40 -2.54
CA THR A 127 -27.70 0.22 -3.66
C THR A 127 -27.41 -1.00 -4.56
N GLY A 128 -26.89 -2.08 -3.97
CA GLY A 128 -26.49 -3.30 -4.69
C GLY A 128 -25.12 -3.25 -5.37
N LEU A 129 -24.36 -2.17 -5.19
CA LEU A 129 -22.96 -2.06 -5.62
C LEU A 129 -22.03 -2.35 -4.46
N ASP A 130 -21.13 -3.31 -4.64
CA ASP A 130 -20.06 -3.58 -3.68
C ASP A 130 -18.93 -2.57 -3.86
N LEU A 131 -18.65 -1.86 -2.77
CA LEU A 131 -17.68 -0.78 -2.70
C LEU A 131 -16.66 -1.06 -1.62
N TRP A 132 -15.50 -0.45 -1.79
CA TRP A 132 -14.43 -0.43 -0.83
C TRP A 132 -14.21 1.02 -0.41
N ILE A 133 -14.25 1.27 0.90
CA ILE A 133 -13.83 2.54 1.47
C ILE A 133 -12.41 2.37 1.98
N THR A 134 -11.52 3.27 1.58
CA THR A 134 -10.20 3.41 2.18
C THR A 134 -10.20 4.61 3.09
N ILE A 135 -9.73 4.44 4.32
CA ILE A 135 -9.57 5.50 5.31
C ILE A 135 -8.09 5.62 5.63
N ALA A 136 -7.50 6.78 5.34
CA ALA A 136 -6.11 7.05 5.67
C ALA A 136 -5.84 6.78 7.16
N TYR A 137 -4.81 5.99 7.46
CA TYR A 137 -4.40 5.63 8.82
C TYR A 137 -3.03 6.23 9.17
N ASP A 138 -2.66 7.28 8.45
CA ASP A 138 -1.38 7.97 8.55
C ASP A 138 -1.54 9.46 8.86
N CYS A 139 -2.68 9.86 9.43
CA CYS A 139 -2.80 11.16 10.07
C CYS A 139 -1.70 11.28 11.13
N GLU A 140 -0.63 11.99 10.79
CA GLU A 140 -0.05 12.92 11.75
C GLU A 140 -1.24 13.68 12.35
N ALA A 141 -1.32 13.70 13.68
CA ALA A 141 -2.46 14.23 14.41
C ALA A 141 -2.98 15.52 13.77
N PRO A 142 -4.31 15.75 13.76
CA PRO A 142 -4.83 17.04 13.33
C PRO A 142 -4.04 18.11 14.06
N GLU A 143 -3.59 19.07 13.26
CA GLU A 143 -2.68 20.16 13.55
C GLU A 143 -2.82 20.64 15.00
N ASN A 144 -1.67 20.93 15.65
CA ASN A 144 -1.63 21.70 16.88
C ASN A 144 -2.69 22.81 16.80
N ASP A 145 -3.79 22.65 17.54
CA ASP A 145 -4.68 23.76 17.85
C ASP A 145 -3.77 24.85 18.39
N SER A 146 -3.55 25.88 17.57
CA SER A 146 -2.82 27.06 17.99
C SER A 146 -3.48 27.53 19.27
N MET A 147 -2.77 27.40 20.39
CA MET A 147 -3.14 28.11 21.62
C MET A 147 -3.14 29.59 21.25
N VAL A 148 -4.34 30.11 20.98
CA VAL A 148 -4.61 31.53 21.03
C VAL A 148 -4.47 31.87 22.50
N ASP A 149 -3.28 32.33 22.88
CA ASP A 149 -3.02 32.95 24.17
C ASP A 149 -3.72 34.32 24.13
N ASP A 150 -4.97 34.36 24.58
CA ASP A 150 -5.66 35.62 24.89
C ASP A 150 -4.95 36.26 26.08
N MET A 151 -4.16 37.30 25.80
CA MET A 151 -3.60 38.22 26.80
C MET A 151 -3.97 39.66 26.49
#